data_AF-B9TJW2-F1
#
_entry.id   AF-B9TJW2-F1
#
_cell.length_a   1.000
_cell.length_b   1.000
_cell.length_c   1.000
_cell.angle_alpha   90.00
_cell.angle_beta   90.00
_cell.angle_gamma   90.00
#
_symmetry.space_group_name_H-M   'P 1'
#
loop_
_entity.id
_entity.type
_entity.pdbx_description
1 polymer ?
#
loop_
_entity_poly.entity_id
_entity_poly.type
_entity_poly.pdbx_seq_one_letter_code
_entity_poly.pdbx_strand_id
1 'polypeptide(L)' 'MTMAYISSHNRKLATIIDGESVLLGRDGRIYEDVLKQNRIAISDVNQALHEADVELADARCIFLEADGSITVLEKKS' A
#
# COMPACT_ATOMS: atom_id res chain seq x y z
N MET A 1 3.02 -2.58 32.20
CA MET A 1 3.25 -3.88 31.55
C MET A 1 3.03 -3.71 30.06
N THR A 2 4.02 -4.16 29.30
CA THR A 2 4.26 -3.96 27.87
C THR A 2 3.26 -4.67 26.97
N MET A 3 2.60 -3.95 26.06
CA MET A 3 2.05 -4.54 24.83
C MET A 3 2.91 -4.06 23.67
N ALA A 4 4.09 -4.69 23.60
CA ALA A 4 4.99 -4.65 22.48
C ALA A 4 4.29 -5.26 21.25
N TYR A 5 4.43 -4.58 20.12
CA TYR A 5 4.64 -5.18 18.80
C TYR A 5 3.77 -6.40 18.44
N ILE A 6 2.59 -6.13 17.89
CA ILE A 6 1.92 -7.06 16.98
C ILE A 6 1.72 -6.33 15.65
N SER A 7 2.80 -6.17 14.88
CA SER A 7 2.77 -5.53 13.55
C SER A 7 3.21 -6.47 12.41
N SER A 8 3.01 -7.78 12.53
CA SER A 8 3.47 -8.71 11.46
C SER A 8 2.71 -10.02 11.29
N HIS A 9 1.47 -10.15 11.78
CA HIS A 9 0.74 -11.43 11.56
C HIS A 9 -0.68 -11.37 11.03
N ASN A 10 -1.25 -10.17 10.84
CA ASN A 10 -2.54 -10.07 10.15
C ASN A 10 -2.33 -9.51 8.74
N ARG A 11 -2.01 -10.39 7.77
CA ARG A 11 -2.34 -10.15 6.35
C ARG A 11 -3.82 -9.75 6.16
N LYS A 12 -4.68 -10.06 7.13
CA LYS A 12 -6.09 -9.65 7.21
C LYS A 12 -6.32 -8.20 7.70
N LEU A 13 -5.28 -7.47 8.14
CA LEU A 13 -5.35 -6.08 8.62
C LEU A 13 -4.64 -5.09 7.66
N ALA A 14 -4.45 -5.44 6.39
CA ALA A 14 -4.17 -4.43 5.35
C ALA A 14 -5.43 -3.59 4.99
N THR A 15 -6.50 -3.75 5.75
CA THR A 15 -7.70 -2.93 5.75
C THR A 15 -7.58 -1.88 6.86
N ILE A 16 -6.61 -0.96 6.75
CA ILE A 16 -6.64 0.25 7.59
C ILE A 16 -7.62 1.19 6.90
N ILE A 17 -8.90 1.01 7.24
CA ILE A 17 -9.98 1.93 6.88
C ILE A 17 -9.82 3.15 7.76
N ASP A 18 -9.05 4.12 7.27
CA ASP A 18 -9.26 5.51 7.64
C ASP A 18 -10.05 6.14 6.48
N GLY A 19 -11.37 6.15 6.61
CA GLY A 19 -12.30 6.85 5.71
C GLY A 19 -12.53 6.25 4.33
N GLU A 20 -11.50 6.16 3.47
CA GLU A 20 -11.72 5.98 2.01
C GLU A 20 -10.59 5.23 1.27
N SER A 21 -9.50 4.79 1.93
CA SER A 21 -8.37 4.16 1.22
C SER A 21 -7.97 2.76 1.70
N VAL A 22 -7.39 1.98 0.79
CA VAL A 22 -6.91 0.60 1.00
C VAL A 22 -5.40 0.54 0.82
N LEU A 23 -4.68 -0.02 1.78
CA LEU A 23 -3.22 -0.15 1.71
C LEU A 23 -2.81 -1.29 0.76
N LEU A 24 -2.36 -0.94 -0.45
CA LEU A 24 -1.87 -1.89 -1.47
C LEU A 24 -0.43 -2.34 -1.21
N GLY A 25 0.38 -1.52 -0.56
CA GLY A 25 1.79 -1.81 -0.33
C GLY A 25 2.43 -0.88 0.69
N ARG A 26 3.55 -1.32 1.28
CA ARG A 26 4.29 -0.57 2.29
C ARG A 26 5.77 -0.95 2.31
N ASP A 27 6.63 0.02 2.56
CA ASP A 27 8.08 -0.14 2.77
C ASP A 27 8.74 -0.98 1.65
N GLY A 28 8.41 -0.65 0.41
CA GLY A 28 8.86 -1.32 -0.80
C GLY A 28 8.33 -2.74 -1.04
N ARG A 29 7.20 -3.09 -0.43
CA ARG A 29 6.51 -4.35 -0.67
C ARG A 29 5.08 -4.11 -1.12
N ILE A 30 4.67 -4.83 -2.16
CA ILE A 30 3.28 -4.83 -2.67
C ILE A 30 2.57 -6.06 -2.13
N TYR A 31 1.33 -5.90 -1.66
CA TYR A 31 0.51 -6.97 -1.13
C TYR A 31 -0.37 -7.58 -2.23
N GLU A 32 0.13 -8.61 -2.91
CA GLU A 32 -0.58 -9.27 -4.01
C GLU A 32 -1.98 -9.78 -3.63
N ASP A 33 -2.17 -10.23 -2.39
CA ASP A 33 -3.48 -10.68 -1.91
C ASP A 33 -4.50 -9.53 -1.89
N VAL A 34 -4.05 -8.31 -1.53
CA VAL A 34 -4.89 -7.11 -1.48
C VAL A 34 -5.21 -6.63 -2.90
N LEU A 35 -4.23 -6.68 -3.81
CA LEU A 35 -4.46 -6.40 -5.23
C LEU A 35 -5.53 -7.31 -5.82
N LYS A 36 -5.42 -8.63 -5.57
CA LYS A 36 -6.40 -9.62 -6.05
C LYS A 36 -7.80 -9.38 -5.48
N GLN A 37 -7.90 -9.06 -4.19
CA GLN A 37 -9.18 -8.77 -3.54
C GLN A 37 -9.86 -7.53 -4.12
N ASN A 38 -9.08 -6.49 -4.46
CA ASN A 38 -9.58 -5.24 -5.01
C ASN A 38 -9.55 -5.18 -6.55
N ARG A 39 -9.20 -6.29 -7.22
CA ARG A 39 -9.10 -6.42 -8.68
C ARG A 39 -8.16 -5.40 -9.34
N ILE A 40 -7.10 -5.03 -8.64
CA ILE A 40 -6.07 -4.11 -9.15
C ILE A 40 -4.98 -4.91 -9.85
N ALA A 41 -4.57 -4.50 -11.05
CA ALA A 41 -3.44 -5.11 -11.72
C ALA A 41 -2.13 -4.57 -11.17
N ILE A 42 -1.09 -5.41 -11.14
CA ILE A 42 0.25 -4.96 -10.74
C ILE A 42 0.80 -3.86 -11.65
N SER A 43 0.37 -3.84 -12.92
CA SER A 43 0.69 -2.78 -13.88
C SER A 43 0.18 -1.41 -13.44
N ASP A 44 -0.99 -1.35 -12.80
CA ASP A 44 -1.59 -0.08 -12.35
C ASP A 44 -0.76 0.51 -11.20
N VAL A 45 -0.28 -0.36 -10.28
CA VAL A 45 0.63 0.05 -9.21
C VAL A 45 1.97 0.53 -9.78
N ASN A 46 2.53 -0.20 -10.76
CA ASN A 46 3.78 0.19 -11.41
C ASN A 46 3.64 1.50 -12.18
N GLN A 47 2.48 1.73 -12.81
CA GLN A 47 2.17 2.98 -13.48
C GLN A 47 2.11 4.13 -12.47
N ALA A 48 1.43 3.96 -11.33
CA ALA A 48 1.37 4.97 -10.29
C ALA A 48 2.76 5.31 -9.70
N LEU A 49 3.62 4.29 -9.51
CA LEU A 49 5.02 4.49 -9.12
C LEU A 49 5.79 5.32 -10.15
N HIS A 50 5.60 5.03 -11.44
CA HIS A 50 6.24 5.77 -12.52
C HIS A 50 5.73 7.22 -12.63
N GLU A 51 4.42 7.44 -12.52
CA GLU A 51 3.79 8.77 -12.55
C GLU A 51 4.22 9.63 -11.35
N ALA A 52 4.49 9.00 -10.20
CA ALA A 52 5.01 9.66 -9.01
C ALA A 52 6.54 9.89 -9.05
N ASP A 53 7.26 9.35 -10.05
CA ASP A 53 8.73 9.30 -10.10
C ASP A 53 9.37 8.65 -8.85
N VAL A 54 8.71 7.62 -8.30
CA VAL A 54 9.14 6.91 -7.09
C VAL A 54 9.47 5.46 -7.41
N GLU A 55 10.69 5.03 -7.09
CA GLU A 55 11.03 3.61 -7.13
C GLU A 55 10.29 2.85 -6.04
N LEU A 56 9.92 1.58 -6.31
CA LEU A 56 9.26 0.75 -5.30
C LEU A 56 10.07 0.69 -3.99
N ALA A 57 11.40 0.64 -4.07
CA ALA A 57 12.27 0.60 -2.89
C ALA A 57 12.11 1.84 -1.99
N ASP A 58 11.75 2.98 -2.57
CA ASP A 58 11.61 4.27 -1.88
C ASP A 58 10.15 4.57 -1.50
N ALA A 59 9.19 3.78 -2.00
CA ALA A 59 7.81 3.85 -1.58
C ALA A 59 7.64 3.43 -0.11
N ARG A 60 7.16 4.37 0.72
CA ARG A 60 6.76 4.12 2.11
C ARG A 60 5.39 3.47 2.18
N CYS A 61 4.40 3.98 1.45
CA CYS A 61 3.05 3.43 1.38
C CYS A 61 2.50 3.57 -0.04
N ILE A 62 1.65 2.63 -0.43
CA ILE A 62 0.88 2.66 -1.67
C ILE A 62 -0.58 2.44 -1.28
N PHE A 63 -1.45 3.38 -1.64
CA PHE A 63 -2.87 3.35 -1.31
C PHE A 63 -3.71 3.26 -2.58
N LEU A 64 -4.85 2.58 -2.47
CA LEU A 64 -5.96 2.66 -3.40
C LEU A 64 -7.03 3.54 -2.75
N GLU A 65 -7.32 4.68 -3.34
CA GLU A 65 -8.35 5.62 -2.85
C GLU A 65 -9.76 5.16 -3.29
N ALA A 66 -10.81 5.72 -2.68
CA ALA A 66 -12.20 5.33 -2.96
C ALA A 66 -12.65 5.63 -4.40
N ASP A 67 -12.01 6.58 -5.07
CA ASP A 67 -12.25 6.90 -6.49
C ASP A 67 -11.53 5.93 -7.46
N GLY A 68 -10.74 4.99 -6.92
CA GLY A 68 -9.96 4.02 -7.68
C GLY A 68 -8.57 4.50 -8.08
N SER A 69 -8.16 5.71 -7.68
CA SER A 69 -6.81 6.21 -7.91
C SER A 69 -5.79 5.53 -6.98
N ILE A 70 -4.54 5.45 -7.42
CA ILE A 70 -3.45 4.86 -6.63
C ILE A 70 -2.50 5.98 -6.22
N THR A 71 -2.36 6.19 -4.91
CA THR A 71 -1.45 7.19 -4.34
C THR A 71 -0.19 6.52 -3.82
N VAL A 72 0.99 7.05 -4.17
CA VAL A 72 2.27 6.61 -3.63
C VAL A 72 2.80 7.66 -2.65
N LEU A 73 3.11 7.24 -1.43
CA LEU A 73 3.85 8.03 -0.45
C LEU A 73 5.31 7.57 -0.44
N GLU A 74 6.22 8.49 -0.75
CA GLU A 74 7.66 8.27 -0.65
C GLU A 74 8.14 8.27 0.81
N LYS A 75 9.26 7.58 1.08
CA LYS A 75 10.00 7.74 2.32
C LYS A 75 10.61 9.15 2.35
N LYS A 76 10.26 9.96 3.35
CA LYS A 76 11.02 11.19 3.63
C LYS A 76 12.44 10.79 4.04
N SER A 77 13.41 11.16 3.21
CA SER A 77 14.83 11.16 3.57
C SER A 77 15.14 12.25 4.61
#